data_AF-A0A7C1GRR4-F1
#
_entry.id   AF-A0A7C1GRR4-F1
#
_cell.length_a   1.000
_cell.length_b   1.000
_cell.length_c   1.000
_cell.angle_alpha   90.00
_cell.angle_beta   90.00
_cell.angle_gamma   90.00
#
_symmetry.space_group_name_H-M   'P 1'
#
loop_
_entity.id
_entity.type
_entity.pdbx_description
1 polymer ?
#
loop_
_entity_poly.entity_id
_entity_poly.type
_entity_poly.pdbx_seq_one_letter_code
_entity_poly.pdbx_strand_id
1 'polypeptide(L)'
;MDFADNRGRKRHQVSLLLEECDGFPMRELLSFLKKTGYLTDPRLESALMELDRRDFVSPEVADEAYSDRALVSLASSGEICSTSTQPSLLISMIEELKLDEEDKVLDLGTGTGFCACLLGKTLKNGSVISVETARTVASIASENVRRYCLSNVRIVIADGRFGFKDEAPYDAIIST
;
A
#
# COMPACT_ATOMS: atom_id res chain seq x y z
N MET A 1 -23.40 53.77 -33.44
CA MET A 1 -22.11 53.17 -33.83
C MET A 1 -21.27 53.07 -32.56
N ASP A 2 -21.81 52.40 -31.55
CA ASP A 2 -21.75 50.96 -31.25
C ASP A 2 -20.55 50.63 -30.36
N PHE A 3 -20.83 50.75 -29.05
CA PHE A 3 -20.14 50.08 -27.97
C PHE A 3 -20.45 48.58 -28.07
N ALA A 4 -19.46 47.78 -28.50
CA ALA A 4 -19.55 46.33 -28.41
C ALA A 4 -18.81 45.85 -27.16
N ASP A 5 -19.64 45.55 -26.16
CA ASP A 5 -19.41 44.68 -25.00
C ASP A 5 -18.67 43.39 -25.43
N ASN A 6 -17.46 43.17 -24.90
CA ASN A 6 -16.74 41.89 -25.06
C ASN A 6 -16.68 41.14 -23.72
N ARG A 7 -17.85 40.98 -23.09
CA ARG A 7 -18.08 39.92 -22.11
C ARG A 7 -18.36 38.61 -22.84
N GLY A 8 -17.34 37.77 -22.98
CA GLY A 8 -17.54 36.43 -23.52
C GLY A 8 -16.29 35.59 -23.65
N ARG A 9 -16.23 34.52 -22.84
CA ARG A 9 -15.42 33.30 -23.05
C ARG A 9 -13.90 33.45 -22.96
N LYS A 10 -13.35 33.20 -21.77
CA LYS A 10 -12.31 32.17 -21.52
C LYS A 10 -12.25 31.81 -20.02
N ARG A 11 -13.36 31.30 -19.48
CA ARG A 11 -13.29 30.22 -18.48
C ARG A 11 -13.51 28.94 -19.28
N HIS A 12 -12.92 27.81 -18.89
CA HIS A 12 -12.79 26.54 -19.64
C HIS A 12 -11.48 26.41 -20.42
N GLN A 13 -10.35 26.47 -19.70
CA GLN A 13 -9.13 25.81 -20.15
C GLN A 13 -8.28 25.39 -18.93
N VAL A 14 -8.88 24.60 -18.03
CA VAL A 14 -8.17 23.98 -16.88
C VAL A 14 -8.64 22.53 -16.64
N SER A 15 -9.03 21.80 -17.68
CA SER A 15 -9.61 20.46 -17.52
C SER A 15 -9.27 19.51 -18.67
N LEU A 16 -8.03 19.50 -19.14
CA LEU A 16 -7.58 18.55 -20.17
C LEU A 16 -6.07 18.33 -20.09
N LEU A 17 -5.59 17.84 -18.93
CA LEU A 17 -4.26 17.23 -18.75
C LEU A 17 -4.30 16.26 -17.54
N LEU A 18 -5.32 15.41 -17.45
CA LEU A 18 -5.40 14.34 -16.42
C LEU A 18 -5.87 12.99 -17.00
N GLU A 19 -5.66 12.75 -18.29
CA GLU A 19 -5.87 11.43 -18.87
C GLU A 19 -4.68 11.05 -19.73
N GLU A 20 -4.28 9.78 -19.62
CA GLU A 20 -3.21 9.05 -20.34
C GLU A 20 -1.87 8.92 -19.57
N CYS A 21 -1.78 7.93 -18.66
CA CYS A 21 -0.74 6.87 -18.67
C CYS A 21 -0.64 5.95 -17.42
N ASP A 22 -1.25 6.23 -16.25
CA ASP A 22 -0.93 5.46 -15.02
C ASP A 22 -1.83 4.26 -14.69
N GLY A 23 -2.92 4.03 -15.44
CA GLY A 23 -3.93 3.03 -15.07
C GLY A 23 -3.76 1.64 -15.68
N PHE A 24 -2.88 1.45 -16.66
CA PHE A 24 -2.79 0.20 -17.43
C PHE A 24 -2.09 -0.94 -16.67
N PRO A 25 -0.91 -0.73 -16.02
CA PRO A 25 -0.18 -1.83 -15.39
C PRO A 25 -0.87 -2.41 -14.15
N MET A 26 -1.47 -1.57 -13.30
CA MET A 26 -2.22 -2.04 -12.12
C MET A 26 -3.45 -2.87 -12.50
N ARG A 27 -4.14 -2.48 -13.58
CA ARG A 27 -5.31 -3.23 -14.09
C ARG A 27 -4.91 -4.62 -14.57
N GLU A 28 -3.73 -4.77 -15.18
CA GLU A 28 -3.21 -6.08 -15.58
C GLU A 28 -2.89 -6.96 -14.37
N LEU A 29 -2.20 -6.40 -13.37
CA LEU A 29 -1.91 -7.11 -12.12
C LEU A 29 -3.20 -7.58 -11.43
N LEU A 30 -4.19 -6.69 -11.26
CA LEU A 30 -5.48 -7.05 -10.66
C LEU A 30 -6.24 -8.09 -11.48
N SER A 31 -6.23 -7.95 -12.81
CA SER A 31 -6.84 -8.94 -13.72
C SER A 31 -6.19 -10.32 -13.55
N PHE A 32 -4.86 -10.37 -13.45
CA PHE A 32 -4.12 -11.60 -13.18
C PHE A 32 -4.49 -12.20 -11.81
N LEU A 33 -4.45 -11.42 -10.73
CA LEU A 33 -4.76 -11.86 -9.37
C LEU A 33 -6.18 -12.41 -9.25
N LYS A 34 -7.15 -11.78 -9.91
CA LYS A 34 -8.56 -12.22 -9.92
C LYS A 34 -8.76 -13.47 -10.75
N LYS A 35 -8.18 -13.55 -11.95
CA LYS A 35 -8.32 -14.72 -12.85
C LYS A 35 -7.69 -15.99 -12.29
N THR A 36 -6.60 -15.84 -11.54
CA THR A 36 -5.91 -16.95 -10.86
C THR A 36 -6.58 -17.36 -9.55
N GLY A 37 -7.47 -16.53 -9.01
CA GLY A 37 -8.17 -16.77 -7.75
C GLY A 37 -7.39 -16.36 -6.51
N TYR A 38 -6.26 -15.65 -6.67
CA TYR A 38 -5.51 -15.10 -5.53
C TYR A 38 -6.26 -13.97 -4.83
N LEU A 39 -7.00 -13.14 -5.59
CA LEU A 39 -7.77 -12.01 -5.05
C LEU A 39 -9.27 -12.28 -5.20
N THR A 40 -9.96 -12.38 -4.07
CA THR A 40 -11.41 -12.63 -3.98
C THR A 40 -12.15 -11.62 -3.12
N ASP A 41 -11.49 -10.99 -2.14
CA ASP A 41 -12.09 -9.98 -1.28
C ASP A 41 -12.19 -8.61 -1.99
N PRO A 42 -13.41 -8.07 -2.21
CA PRO A 42 -13.59 -6.77 -2.84
C PRO A 42 -13.03 -5.60 -2.02
N ARG A 43 -12.88 -5.74 -0.69
CA ARG A 43 -12.26 -4.72 0.17
C ARG A 43 -10.76 -4.63 -0.13
N LEU A 44 -10.11 -5.79 -0.29
CA LEU A 44 -8.70 -5.88 -0.64
C LEU A 44 -8.44 -5.39 -2.07
N GLU A 45 -9.34 -5.68 -3.01
CA GLU A 45 -9.30 -5.11 -4.38
C GLU A 45 -9.38 -3.57 -4.33
N SER A 46 -10.32 -3.00 -3.57
CA SER A 46 -10.43 -1.55 -3.38
C SER A 46 -9.15 -0.97 -2.77
N ALA A 47 -8.58 -1.64 -1.77
CA ALA A 47 -7.35 -1.20 -1.12
C ALA A 47 -6.16 -1.17 -2.10
N LEU A 48 -6.01 -2.18 -2.96
CA LEU A 48 -4.98 -2.21 -4.00
C LEU A 48 -5.14 -1.07 -5.01
N MET A 49 -6.37 -0.68 -5.34
CA MET A 49 -6.66 0.43 -6.24
C MET A 49 -6.36 1.81 -5.63
N GLU A 50 -6.36 1.91 -4.30
CA GLU A 50 -6.09 3.15 -3.57
C GLU A 50 -4.61 3.35 -3.20
N LEU A 51 -3.80 2.30 -3.32
CA LEU A 51 -2.37 2.33 -3.01
C LEU A 51 -1.54 2.24 -4.30
N ASP A 52 -0.55 3.13 -4.42
CA ASP A 52 0.45 3.02 -5.48
C ASP A 52 1.67 2.27 -4.96
N ARG A 53 1.87 1.01 -5.39
CA ARG A 53 3.04 0.19 -4.98
C ARG A 53 4.38 0.87 -5.30
N ARG A 54 4.43 1.82 -6.24
CA ARG A 54 5.62 2.66 -6.53
C ARG A 54 6.10 3.45 -5.31
N ASP A 55 5.18 3.83 -4.41
CA ASP A 55 5.52 4.56 -3.18
C ASP A 55 6.23 3.70 -2.13
N PHE A 56 6.23 2.39 -2.31
CA PHE A 56 6.75 1.42 -1.35
C PHE A 56 7.98 0.68 -1.86
N VAL A 57 8.41 0.93 -3.10
CA VAL A 57 9.59 0.29 -3.69
C VAL A 57 10.70 1.31 -3.90
N SER A 58 11.93 0.84 -4.13
CA SER A 58 13.03 1.76 -4.41
C SER A 58 12.84 2.42 -5.79
N PRO A 59 13.32 3.66 -6.00
CA PRO A 59 13.14 4.36 -7.27
C PRO A 59 13.68 3.60 -8.48
N GLU A 60 14.72 2.78 -8.29
CA GLU A 60 15.36 2.01 -9.35
C GLU A 60 14.48 0.90 -9.94
N VAL A 61 13.45 0.46 -9.19
CA VAL A 61 12.52 -0.61 -9.61
C VAL A 61 11.07 -0.12 -9.67
N ALA A 62 10.84 1.19 -9.65
CA ALA A 62 9.50 1.77 -9.66
C ALA A 62 8.69 1.40 -10.91
N ASP A 63 9.33 1.29 -12.07
CA ASP A 63 8.68 0.87 -13.32
C ASP A 63 8.20 -0.59 -13.27
N GLU A 64 8.77 -1.41 -12.38
CA GLU A 64 8.39 -2.80 -12.16
C GLU A 64 7.34 -2.98 -11.05
N ALA A 65 6.89 -1.89 -10.39
CA ALA A 65 6.06 -1.95 -9.19
C ALA A 65 4.77 -2.78 -9.34
N TYR A 66 4.24 -2.88 -10.55
CA TYR A 66 3.00 -3.61 -10.85
C TYR A 66 3.26 -5.02 -11.42
N SER A 67 4.51 -5.46 -11.47
CA SER A 67 4.84 -6.84 -11.79
C SER A 67 4.57 -7.75 -10.59
N ASP A 68 4.16 -8.99 -10.86
CA ASP A 68 4.02 -10.01 -9.83
C ASP A 68 5.39 -10.59 -9.41
N ARG A 69 6.25 -9.73 -8.86
CA ARG A 69 7.60 -10.07 -8.41
C ARG A 69 7.90 -9.41 -7.08
N ALA A 70 8.81 -10.03 -6.31
CA ALA A 70 9.44 -9.35 -5.18
C ALA A 70 10.41 -8.28 -5.70
N LEU A 71 10.40 -7.11 -5.06
CA LEU A 71 11.18 -5.95 -5.49
C LEU A 71 11.97 -5.38 -4.32
N VAL A 72 13.11 -4.76 -4.60
CA VAL A 72 13.85 -4.03 -3.57
C VAL A 72 13.03 -2.82 -3.15
N SER A 73 12.79 -2.68 -1.86
CA SER A 73 12.05 -1.54 -1.31
C SER A 73 12.97 -0.49 -0.70
N LEU A 74 14.12 -0.91 -0.20
CA LEU A 74 15.17 -0.01 0.25
C LEU A 74 16.53 -0.67 0.07
N ALA A 75 17.46 0.08 -0.50
CA ALA A 75 18.88 -0.21 -0.47
C ALA A 75 19.65 0.99 0.10
N SER A 76 20.74 0.73 0.80
CA SER A 76 21.62 1.76 1.36
C SER A 76 23.06 1.32 1.21
N SER A 77 23.92 2.20 0.71
CA SER A 77 25.36 1.92 0.53
C SER A 77 25.68 0.65 -0.29
N GLY A 78 24.79 0.30 -1.24
CA GLY A 78 24.92 -0.90 -2.07
C GLY A 78 24.39 -2.19 -1.43
N GLU A 79 23.88 -2.14 -0.20
CA GLU A 79 23.27 -3.27 0.49
C GLU A 79 21.74 -3.18 0.43
N ILE A 80 21.07 -4.31 0.18
CA ILE A 80 19.60 -4.39 0.23
C ILE A 80 19.20 -4.41 1.71
N CYS A 81 18.44 -3.40 2.12
CA CYS A 81 17.94 -3.27 3.50
C CYS A 81 16.55 -3.86 3.66
N SER A 82 15.71 -3.82 2.62
CA SER A 82 14.34 -4.32 2.65
C SER A 82 13.84 -4.67 1.24
N THR A 83 12.87 -5.57 1.17
CA THR A 83 12.17 -5.97 -0.06
C THR A 83 10.66 -5.89 0.12
N SER A 84 9.93 -5.55 -0.94
CA SER A 84 8.48 -5.69 -1.03
C SER A 84 8.15 -7.08 -1.54
N THR A 85 7.34 -7.82 -0.78
CA THR A 85 6.85 -9.17 -1.11
C THR A 85 6.15 -9.19 -2.48
N GLN A 86 6.25 -10.32 -3.17
CA GLN A 86 5.51 -10.57 -4.41
C GLN A 86 3.99 -10.40 -4.18
N PRO A 87 3.27 -9.64 -5.03
CA PRO A 87 1.85 -9.37 -4.86
C PRO A 87 0.97 -10.61 -4.68
N SER A 88 1.08 -11.61 -5.56
CA SER A 88 0.26 -12.83 -5.47
C SER A 88 0.46 -13.59 -4.16
N LEU A 89 1.71 -13.71 -3.70
CA LEU A 89 2.03 -14.31 -2.41
C LEU A 89 1.42 -13.51 -1.25
N LEU A 90 1.67 -12.20 -1.20
CA LEU A 90 1.16 -11.33 -0.13
C LEU A 90 -0.38 -11.35 -0.07
N ILE A 91 -1.04 -11.24 -1.22
CA ILE A 91 -2.50 -11.21 -1.30
C ILE A 91 -3.08 -12.56 -0.88
N SER A 92 -2.50 -13.68 -1.32
CA SER A 92 -2.92 -15.01 -0.88
C SER A 92 -2.78 -15.17 0.63
N MET A 93 -1.69 -14.67 1.23
CA MET A 93 -1.50 -14.70 2.67
C MET A 93 -2.59 -13.92 3.41
N ILE A 94 -2.98 -12.75 2.92
CA ILE A 94 -4.04 -11.92 3.52
C ILE A 94 -5.41 -12.59 3.37
N GLU A 95 -5.72 -13.15 2.20
CA GLU A 95 -7.00 -13.83 1.93
C GLU A 95 -7.19 -15.06 2.83
N GLU A 96 -6.12 -15.83 3.08
CA GLU A 96 -6.17 -17.00 3.96
C GLU A 96 -6.44 -16.64 5.44
N LEU A 97 -6.17 -15.40 5.86
CA LEU A 97 -6.51 -14.95 7.22
C LEU A 97 -8.02 -14.76 7.42
N LYS A 98 -8.80 -14.61 6.34
CA LYS A 98 -10.27 -14.45 6.37
C LYS A 98 -10.72 -13.33 7.32
N LEU A 99 -10.06 -12.19 7.22
CA LEU A 99 -10.22 -11.07 8.15
C LEU A 99 -11.61 -10.45 8.06
N ASP A 100 -12.18 -10.09 9.21
CA ASP A 100 -13.34 -9.20 9.32
C ASP A 100 -12.89 -7.73 9.37
N GLU A 101 -13.79 -6.78 9.06
CA GLU A 101 -13.38 -5.37 8.90
C GLU A 101 -12.98 -4.68 10.22
N GLU A 102 -13.35 -5.27 11.35
CA GLU A 102 -13.04 -4.86 12.72
C GLU A 102 -11.77 -5.50 13.30
N ASP A 103 -11.14 -6.45 12.59
CA ASP A 103 -10.04 -7.23 13.15
C ASP A 103 -8.83 -6.38 13.54
N LYS A 104 -8.17 -6.81 14.61
CA LYS A 104 -6.86 -6.30 15.04
C LYS A 104 -5.75 -7.24 14.57
N VAL A 105 -4.93 -6.76 13.65
CA VAL A 105 -3.87 -7.55 13.02
C VAL A 105 -2.48 -7.13 13.50
N LEU A 106 -1.64 -8.12 13.81
CA LEU A 106 -0.20 -7.93 13.96
C LEU A 106 0.51 -8.27 12.65
N ASP A 107 1.20 -7.29 12.08
CA ASP A 107 2.08 -7.43 10.93
C ASP A 107 3.55 -7.45 11.39
N LEU A 108 4.26 -8.53 11.11
CA LEU A 108 5.66 -8.72 11.49
C LEU A 108 6.57 -8.61 10.28
N GLY A 109 7.40 -7.56 10.25
CA GLY A 109 8.24 -7.22 9.10
C GLY A 109 7.59 -6.14 8.24
N THR A 110 7.36 -4.95 8.83
CA THR A 110 6.70 -3.83 8.13
C THR A 110 7.30 -3.53 6.76
N GLY A 111 8.63 -3.64 6.64
CA GLY A 111 9.36 -3.12 5.48
C GLY A 111 9.04 -1.64 5.27
N THR A 112 8.86 -1.23 4.03
CA THR A 112 8.46 0.14 3.67
C THR A 112 6.94 0.40 3.81
N GLY A 113 6.18 -0.56 4.34
CA GLY A 113 4.79 -0.36 4.79
C GLY A 113 3.70 -0.81 3.82
N PHE A 114 4.00 -1.53 2.74
CA PHE A 114 2.98 -1.92 1.75
C PHE A 114 1.89 -2.83 2.35
N CYS A 115 2.28 -3.91 3.06
CA CYS A 115 1.33 -4.80 3.73
C CYS A 115 0.52 -4.05 4.80
N ALA A 116 1.20 -3.31 5.68
CA ALA A 116 0.56 -2.52 6.73
C ALA A 116 -0.49 -1.53 6.18
N CYS A 117 -0.16 -0.81 5.10
CA CYS A 117 -1.10 0.10 4.45
C CYS A 117 -2.27 -0.64 3.78
N LEU A 118 -1.98 -1.77 3.14
CA LEU A 118 -2.99 -2.60 2.48
C LEU A 118 -4.00 -3.16 3.48
N LEU A 119 -3.52 -3.68 4.62
CA LEU A 119 -4.37 -4.10 5.74
C LEU A 119 -5.14 -2.92 6.32
N GLY A 120 -4.51 -1.77 6.54
CA GLY A 120 -5.17 -0.58 7.07
C GLY A 120 -6.32 -0.06 6.20
N LYS A 121 -6.16 -0.12 4.88
CA LYS A 121 -7.22 0.20 3.91
C LYS A 121 -8.36 -0.85 3.90
N THR A 122 -8.02 -2.11 4.14
CA THR A 122 -8.95 -3.24 4.11
C THR A 122 -9.80 -3.31 5.39
N LEU A 123 -9.20 -3.04 6.56
CA LEU A 123 -9.78 -3.13 7.90
C LEU A 123 -10.25 -1.76 8.40
N LYS A 124 -11.27 -1.19 7.76
CA LYS A 124 -11.70 0.21 8.01
C LYS A 124 -12.13 0.47 9.47
N ASN A 125 -12.67 -0.54 10.15
CA ASN A 125 -13.11 -0.44 11.55
C ASN A 125 -12.11 -1.09 12.53
N GLY A 126 -11.12 -1.82 12.00
CA GLY A 126 -10.11 -2.54 12.76
C GLY A 126 -8.82 -1.75 12.96
N SER A 127 -7.73 -2.45 13.28
CA SER A 127 -6.42 -1.82 13.48
C SER A 127 -5.25 -2.73 13.12
N VAL A 128 -4.15 -2.13 12.72
CA VAL A 128 -2.91 -2.83 12.35
C VAL A 128 -1.77 -2.33 13.22
N ILE A 129 -1.14 -3.24 13.94
CA ILE A 129 0.15 -3.00 14.59
C ILE A 129 1.21 -3.65 13.71
N SER A 130 2.10 -2.86 13.12
CA SER A 130 3.16 -3.37 12.25
C SER A 130 4.54 -3.14 12.89
N VAL A 131 5.34 -4.20 12.98
CA VAL A 131 6.63 -4.22 13.69
C VAL A 131 7.79 -4.32 12.72
N GLU A 132 8.76 -3.42 12.88
CA GLU A 132 10.01 -3.40 12.11
C GLU A 132 11.21 -3.21 13.05
N THR A 133 12.30 -3.93 12.78
CA THR A 133 13.51 -3.87 13.61
C THR A 133 14.41 -2.70 13.17
N ALA A 134 14.46 -2.40 11.87
CA ALA A 134 15.32 -1.38 11.29
C ALA A 134 14.66 0.01 11.35
N ARG A 135 15.19 0.89 12.22
CA ARG A 135 14.67 2.25 12.42
C ARG A 135 14.50 3.06 11.13
N THR A 136 15.44 2.96 10.19
CA THR A 136 15.37 3.69 8.92
C THR A 136 14.20 3.21 8.06
N VAL A 137 13.99 1.90 7.99
CA VAL A 137 12.89 1.26 7.24
C VAL A 137 11.55 1.62 7.88
N ALA A 138 11.44 1.51 9.21
CA ALA A 138 10.25 1.90 9.96
C ALA A 138 9.87 3.38 9.79
N SER A 139 10.87 4.27 9.66
CA SER A 139 10.63 5.70 9.42
C SER A 139 10.01 5.95 8.05
N ILE A 140 10.44 5.21 7.01
CA ILE A 140 9.86 5.28 5.66
C ILE A 140 8.43 4.76 5.68
N ALA A 141 8.20 3.60 6.30
CA ALA A 141 6.85 3.06 6.47
C ALA A 141 5.90 4.04 7.17
N SER A 142 6.39 4.69 8.24
CA SER A 142 5.61 5.70 8.96
C SER A 142 5.25 6.91 8.09
N GLU A 143 6.12 7.31 7.15
CA GLU A 143 5.83 8.38 6.19
C GLU A 143 4.78 7.93 5.16
N ASN A 144 4.87 6.69 4.67
CA ASN A 144 3.86 6.14 3.77
C ASN A 144 2.49 6.02 4.45
N VAL A 145 2.43 5.54 5.70
CA VAL A 145 1.18 5.50 6.49
C VAL A 145 0.56 6.91 6.61
N ARG A 146 1.38 7.95 6.86
CA ARG A 146 0.93 9.34 6.89
C ARG A 146 0.43 9.82 5.52
N ARG A 147 1.18 9.53 4.44
CA ARG A 147 0.82 9.89 3.06
C ARG A 147 -0.56 9.36 2.66
N TYR A 148 -0.88 8.13 3.07
CA TYR A 148 -2.16 7.49 2.79
C TYR A 148 -3.23 7.77 3.85
N CYS A 149 -2.97 8.67 4.80
CA CYS A 149 -3.90 9.11 5.85
C CYS A 149 -4.50 7.98 6.70
N LEU A 150 -3.69 6.96 7.02
CA LEU A 150 -4.15 5.78 7.77
C LEU A 150 -3.98 5.99 9.27
N SER A 151 -5.08 6.28 9.97
CA SER A 151 -5.10 6.45 11.44
C SER A 151 -5.18 5.13 12.21
N ASN A 152 -5.55 4.04 11.55
CA ASN A 152 -5.69 2.70 12.13
C ASN A 152 -4.43 1.84 12.01
N VAL A 153 -3.34 2.37 11.45
CA VAL A 153 -2.06 1.67 11.31
C VAL A 153 -1.01 2.30 12.23
N ARG A 154 -0.38 1.49 13.08
CA ARG A 154 0.71 1.92 13.96
C ARG A 154 1.98 1.15 13.65
N ILE A 155 3.03 1.89 13.27
CA ILE A 155 4.37 1.34 13.06
C ILE A 155 5.14 1.34 14.37
N VAL A 156 5.76 0.22 14.71
CA VAL A 156 6.50 -0.01 15.96
C VAL A 156 7.92 -0.45 15.66
N ILE A 157 8.90 0.22 16.26
CA ILE A 157 10.30 -0.21 16.18
C ILE A 157 10.57 -1.21 17.31
N ALA A 158 10.59 -2.49 16.97
CA ALA A 158 10.84 -3.59 17.91
C ALA A 158 11.32 -4.85 17.19
N ASP A 159 11.78 -5.84 17.96
CA ASP A 159 12.12 -7.15 17.42
C ASP A 159 10.86 -8.03 17.32
N GLY A 160 10.38 -8.21 16.09
CA GLY A 160 9.17 -8.96 15.79
C GLY A 160 9.19 -10.43 16.24
N ARG A 161 10.35 -11.02 16.55
CA ARG A 161 10.46 -12.39 17.08
C ARG A 161 9.72 -12.58 18.41
N PHE A 162 9.49 -11.50 19.15
CA PHE A 162 8.76 -11.51 20.42
C PHE A 162 7.30 -11.07 20.30
N GLY A 163 6.82 -10.80 19.08
CA GLY A 163 5.55 -10.13 18.83
C GLY A 163 5.52 -8.71 19.40
N PHE A 164 4.32 -8.20 19.70
CA PHE A 164 4.14 -6.94 20.41
C PHE A 164 3.04 -7.03 21.48
N LYS A 165 3.42 -7.44 22.69
CA LYS A 165 2.46 -7.84 23.75
C LYS A 165 1.58 -6.71 24.26
N ASP A 166 2.06 -5.46 24.21
CA ASP A 166 1.35 -4.31 24.78
C ASP A 166 0.04 -4.00 24.05
N GLU A 167 -0.17 -4.55 22.85
CA GLU A 167 -1.38 -4.38 22.04
C GLU A 167 -2.15 -5.69 21.83
N ALA A 168 -1.72 -6.79 22.44
CA ALA A 168 -2.47 -8.02 22.41
C ALA A 168 -3.83 -7.86 23.13
N PRO A 169 -4.85 -8.68 22.81
CA PRO A 169 -4.85 -9.77 21.83
C PRO A 169 -4.96 -9.28 20.37
N TYR A 170 -4.61 -10.17 19.45
CA TYR A 170 -4.76 -10.00 18.00
C TYR A 170 -5.69 -11.07 17.46
N ASP A 171 -6.52 -10.71 16.48
CA ASP A 171 -7.40 -11.63 15.77
C ASP A 171 -6.61 -12.42 14.72
N ALA A 172 -5.59 -11.78 14.13
CA ALA A 172 -4.67 -12.43 13.20
C ALA A 172 -3.24 -11.91 13.33
N ILE A 173 -2.29 -12.74 12.89
CA ILE A 173 -0.87 -12.40 12.78
C ILE A 173 -0.40 -12.77 11.38
N ILE A 174 0.26 -11.85 10.70
CA ILE A 174 0.95 -12.07 9.43
C ILE A 174 2.43 -11.73 9.60
N SER A 175 3.30 -12.49 8.93
CA SER A 175 4.74 -12.22 8.90
C SER A 175 5.21 -12.23 7.47
N THR A 176 5.89 -11.16 7.04
CA THR A 176 6.26 -10.92 5.64
C THR A 176 7.74 -10.63 5.46
#